data_AF-A0A9Q8YXD6-F1
#
_entry.id   AF-A0A9Q8YXD6-F1
#
_cell.length_a   1.000
_cell.length_b   1.000
_cell.length_c   1.000
_cell.angle_alpha   90.00
_cell.angle_beta   90.00
_cell.angle_gamma   90.00
#
_symmetry.space_group_name_H-M   'P 1'
#
loop_
_entity.id
_entity.type
_entity.pdbx_description
1 polymer ?
#
loop_
_entity_poly.entity_id
_entity_poly.type
_entity_poly.pdbx_seq_one_letter_code
_entity_poly.pdbx_strand_id
1 'polypeptide(L)'
;MIIDALNLSRNDSMARPQRGTGLQRDGIEGTNVISGNDITKPVKLHARSDIVAIVAIGAKITVNAPDSVAVSYGAQVDDSITVAVGHLAYAVGKKSIAIGGEGRYSDNPIPLRGVQ
;
A
#
# COMPACT_ATOMS: atom_id res chain seq x y z
N MET A 1 -24.79 -20.36 52.50
CA MET A 1 -23.63 -19.84 51.76
C MET A 1 -23.71 -20.42 50.35
N ILE A 2 -24.31 -19.66 49.43
CA ILE A 2 -24.53 -20.11 48.05
C ILE A 2 -23.22 -19.82 47.30
N ILE A 3 -22.56 -20.88 46.83
CA ILE A 3 -21.38 -20.76 45.97
C ILE A 3 -21.92 -20.40 44.58
N ASP A 4 -21.78 -19.12 44.21
CA ASP A 4 -22.20 -18.60 42.92
C ASP A 4 -21.26 -19.12 41.82
N ALA A 5 -21.66 -20.23 41.19
CA ALA A 5 -20.92 -20.90 40.11
C ALA A 5 -21.21 -20.32 38.72
N LEU A 6 -21.79 -19.11 38.59
CA LEU A 6 -22.24 -18.55 37.31
C LEU A 6 -21.45 -17.34 36.82
N ASN A 7 -20.26 -17.05 37.35
CA ASN A 7 -19.43 -15.97 36.80
C ASN A 7 -18.58 -16.42 35.59
N LEU A 8 -19.23 -17.06 34.60
CA LEU A 8 -18.62 -17.41 33.32
C LEU A 8 -18.18 -16.17 32.52
N SER A 9 -18.77 -15.01 32.83
CA SER A 9 -18.46 -13.70 32.23
C SER A 9 -17.02 -13.22 32.45
N ARG A 10 -16.31 -13.68 33.49
CA ARG A 10 -14.92 -13.23 33.74
C ARG A 10 -13.87 -13.92 32.86
N ASN A 11 -14.24 -14.99 32.14
CA ASN A 11 -13.29 -15.76 31.34
C ASN A 11 -13.33 -15.43 29.84
N ASP A 12 -14.34 -14.67 29.38
CA ASP A 12 -14.42 -14.21 28.00
C ASP A 12 -13.38 -13.13 27.67
N SER A 13 -12.80 -12.48 28.69
CA SER A 13 -11.66 -11.56 28.52
C SER A 13 -10.32 -12.26 28.27
N MET A 14 -10.26 -13.59 28.45
CA MET A 14 -9.12 -14.43 28.04
C MET A 14 -9.40 -15.21 26.75
N ALA A 15 -10.58 -15.02 26.15
CA ALA A 15 -10.94 -15.64 24.88
C ALA A 15 -10.23 -14.92 23.74
N ARG A 16 -9.02 -15.44 23.46
CA ARG A 16 -8.26 -15.30 22.21
C ARG A 16 -7.54 -13.94 22.08
N PRO A 17 -6.20 -13.89 22.17
CA PRO A 17 -5.50 -12.84 21.45
C PRO A 17 -5.98 -12.92 20.00
N GLN A 18 -6.59 -11.84 19.50
CA GLN A 18 -6.79 -11.65 18.07
C GLN A 18 -5.39 -11.65 17.47
N ARG A 19 -4.90 -12.83 17.10
CA ARG A 19 -3.75 -12.97 16.21
C ARG A 19 -4.19 -12.50 14.84
N GLY A 20 -4.43 -11.20 14.72
CA GLY A 20 -4.41 -10.47 13.45
C GLY A 20 -2.97 -10.29 12.98
N THR A 21 -2.13 -11.32 13.10
CA THR A 21 -0.72 -11.27 12.72
C THR A 21 -0.47 -11.87 11.33
N GLY A 22 -1.51 -11.93 10.50
CA GLY A 22 -1.38 -12.22 9.08
C GLY A 22 -1.77 -11.00 8.27
N LEU A 23 -1.02 -10.71 7.20
CA LEU A 23 -1.43 -9.77 6.16
C LEU A 23 -2.87 -10.11 5.78
N GLN A 24 -3.79 -9.17 6.01
CA GLN A 24 -5.21 -9.34 5.70
C GLN A 24 -5.32 -9.44 4.19
N ARG A 25 -5.46 -10.67 3.68
CA ARG A 25 -5.80 -10.93 2.28
C ARG A 25 -7.27 -10.58 2.10
N ASP A 26 -7.54 -9.27 1.97
CA ASP A 26 -8.76 -8.78 1.37
C ASP A 26 -8.90 -9.48 0.02
N GLY A 27 -10.05 -10.12 -0.25
CA GLY A 27 -10.26 -11.21 -1.23
C GLY A 27 -10.07 -10.84 -2.71
N ILE A 28 -8.95 -10.21 -3.02
CA ILE A 28 -8.46 -9.77 -4.31
C ILE A 28 -7.61 -10.93 -4.86
N GLU A 29 -7.98 -11.46 -6.03
CA GLU A 29 -7.13 -12.37 -6.79
C GLU A 29 -5.97 -11.57 -7.40
N GLY A 30 -4.95 -11.28 -6.58
CA GLY A 30 -3.76 -10.53 -6.98
C GLY A 30 -2.69 -10.55 -5.88
N THR A 31 -1.41 -10.64 -6.27
CA THR A 31 -0.27 -10.63 -5.34
C THR A 31 0.04 -9.18 -4.93
N ASN A 32 -0.83 -8.59 -4.12
CA ASN A 32 -0.62 -7.24 -3.59
C ASN A 32 0.22 -7.28 -2.32
N VAL A 33 1.29 -6.50 -2.28
CA VAL A 33 2.09 -6.27 -1.07
C VAL A 33 1.93 -4.81 -0.68
N ILE A 34 1.05 -4.54 0.29
CA ILE A 34 0.73 -3.19 0.74
C ILE A 34 1.03 -3.11 2.23
N SER A 35 2.02 -2.30 2.60
CA SER A 35 2.51 -2.19 3.97
C SER A 35 2.88 -0.75 4.30
N GLY A 36 2.15 -0.17 5.26
CA GLY A 36 2.42 1.15 5.83
C GLY A 36 1.19 2.05 5.91
N ASN A 37 1.41 3.37 6.01
CA ASN A 37 0.38 4.35 6.36
C ASN A 37 -0.01 5.21 5.15
N ASP A 38 -1.27 5.62 5.03
CA ASP A 38 -1.76 6.53 3.98
C ASP A 38 -1.38 6.09 2.56
N ILE A 39 -1.78 4.88 2.17
CA ILE A 39 -1.50 4.32 0.84
C ILE A 39 -2.75 4.39 -0.02
N THR A 40 -2.69 5.18 -1.09
CA THR A 40 -3.72 5.25 -2.13
C THR A 40 -3.50 4.16 -3.18
N LYS A 41 -4.57 3.46 -3.54
CA LYS A 41 -4.57 2.31 -4.46
C LYS A 41 -5.39 2.66 -5.72
N PRO A 42 -5.16 1.99 -6.87
CA PRO A 42 -5.95 2.23 -8.06
C PRO A 42 -7.42 1.82 -7.86
N VAL A 43 -8.36 2.58 -8.44
CA VAL A 43 -9.82 2.37 -8.31
C VAL A 43 -10.27 0.96 -8.72
N LYS A 44 -9.52 0.30 -9.62
CA LYS A 44 -9.84 -1.04 -10.16
C LYS A 44 -9.46 -2.21 -9.27
N LEU A 45 -8.99 -2.00 -8.04
CA LEU A 45 -8.58 -3.10 -7.15
C LEU A 45 -9.69 -4.12 -6.83
N HIS A 46 -10.96 -3.80 -7.08
CA HIS A 46 -12.12 -4.59 -6.64
C HIS A 46 -12.73 -5.53 -7.70
N ALA A 47 -12.24 -5.55 -8.94
CA ALA A 47 -12.80 -6.45 -9.97
C ALA A 47 -12.17 -7.84 -9.84
N ARG A 48 -12.99 -8.86 -9.53
CA ARG A 48 -12.56 -10.27 -9.35
C ARG A 48 -11.83 -10.89 -10.55
N SER A 49 -11.82 -10.23 -11.70
CA SER A 49 -11.21 -10.68 -12.96
C SER A 49 -10.01 -9.84 -13.40
N ASP A 50 -9.71 -8.74 -12.71
CA ASP A 50 -8.55 -7.91 -13.02
C ASP A 50 -7.44 -8.29 -12.04
N ILE A 51 -6.44 -9.05 -12.51
CA ILE A 51 -5.22 -9.26 -11.71
C ILE A 51 -4.55 -7.89 -11.59
N VAL A 52 -4.79 -7.22 -10.47
CA VAL A 52 -4.09 -5.99 -10.11
C VAL A 52 -2.98 -6.38 -9.17
N ALA A 53 -1.73 -6.32 -9.64
CA ALA A 53 -0.54 -6.54 -8.83
C ALA A 53 0.11 -5.19 -8.48
N ILE A 54 0.08 -4.80 -7.20
CA ILE A 54 0.75 -3.61 -6.71
C ILE A 54 1.63 -3.93 -5.51
N VAL A 55 2.81 -3.32 -5.47
CA VAL A 55 3.70 -3.32 -4.30
C VAL A 55 3.80 -1.88 -3.81
N ALA A 56 3.28 -1.61 -2.61
CA ALA A 56 3.33 -0.31 -1.96
C ALA A 56 3.87 -0.45 -0.55
N ILE A 57 5.10 0.02 -0.30
CA ILE A 57 5.78 -0.14 1.00
C ILE A 57 6.30 1.21 1.48
N GLY A 58 5.71 1.78 2.53
CA GLY A 58 6.13 3.08 3.06
C GLY A 58 4.97 3.92 3.60
N ALA A 59 5.05 5.24 3.47
CA ALA A 59 4.01 6.15 3.96
C ALA A 59 3.63 7.19 2.90
N LYS A 60 2.36 7.62 2.85
CA LYS A 60 1.88 8.63 1.89
C LYS A 60 2.17 8.25 0.42
N ILE A 61 1.96 6.98 0.09
CA ILE A 61 2.22 6.45 -1.26
C ILE A 61 0.97 6.62 -2.12
N THR A 62 1.17 6.98 -3.39
CA THR A 62 0.09 7.04 -4.39
C THR A 62 0.39 6.10 -5.54
N VAL A 63 -0.43 5.05 -5.71
CA VAL A 63 -0.36 4.16 -6.87
C VAL A 63 -1.67 4.29 -7.65
N ASN A 64 -1.60 4.88 -8.85
CA ASN A 64 -2.77 5.16 -9.68
C ASN A 64 -3.04 4.07 -10.74
N ALA A 65 -2.11 3.13 -10.93
CA ALA A 65 -2.17 2.14 -12.01
C ALA A 65 -1.82 0.72 -11.53
N PRO A 66 -2.32 -0.32 -12.23
CA PRO A 66 -2.00 -1.72 -11.92
C PRO A 66 -0.55 -2.07 -12.30
N ASP A 67 -0.11 -3.26 -11.88
CA ASP A 67 1.18 -3.85 -12.21
C ASP A 67 2.38 -2.98 -11.83
N SER A 68 2.32 -2.35 -10.66
CA SER A 68 3.23 -1.25 -10.32
C SER A 68 3.84 -1.34 -8.93
N VAL A 69 4.99 -0.70 -8.76
CA VAL A 69 5.79 -0.73 -7.52
C VAL A 69 6.06 0.70 -7.05
N ALA A 70 5.71 1.01 -5.80
CA ALA A 70 6.03 2.26 -5.14
C ALA A 70 6.61 1.99 -3.74
N VAL A 71 7.80 2.53 -3.45
CA VAL A 71 8.50 2.27 -2.18
C VAL A 71 9.07 3.55 -1.58
N SER A 72 8.89 3.72 -0.27
CA SER A 72 9.29 4.84 0.60
C SER A 72 8.22 5.93 0.77
N TYR A 73 8.55 6.96 1.56
CA TYR A 73 7.66 8.07 1.84
C TYR A 73 7.37 8.88 0.57
N GLY A 74 6.10 9.06 0.25
CA GLY A 74 5.71 9.91 -0.87
C GLY A 74 6.13 9.35 -2.23
N ALA A 75 6.34 8.05 -2.41
CA ALA A 75 6.54 7.51 -3.75
C ALA A 75 5.22 7.54 -4.53
N GLN A 76 5.28 7.88 -5.83
CA GLN A 76 4.10 7.90 -6.71
C GLN A 76 4.34 7.25 -8.06
N VAL A 77 3.32 6.53 -8.49
CA VAL A 77 3.18 5.89 -9.79
C VAL A 77 1.89 6.35 -10.46
N ASP A 78 1.99 6.83 -11.70
CA ASP A 78 0.83 7.27 -12.49
C ASP A 78 0.40 6.32 -13.62
N ASP A 79 1.29 5.43 -14.09
CA ASP A 79 0.98 4.53 -15.21
C ASP A 79 1.35 3.07 -14.87
N SER A 80 0.81 2.15 -15.67
CA SER A 80 0.94 0.71 -15.54
C SER A 80 2.33 0.19 -15.83
N ILE A 81 2.71 -0.89 -15.14
CA ILE A 81 4.02 -1.55 -15.34
C ILE A 81 5.15 -0.60 -14.94
N THR A 82 4.99 0.20 -13.89
CA THR A 82 5.98 1.22 -13.51
C THR A 82 6.54 1.02 -12.11
N VAL A 83 7.71 1.61 -11.88
CA VAL A 83 8.47 1.45 -10.64
C VAL A 83 8.94 2.82 -10.14
N ALA A 84 8.57 3.19 -8.92
CA ALA A 84 9.04 4.37 -8.20
C ALA A 84 9.65 3.97 -6.84
N VAL A 85 10.95 4.18 -6.66
CA VAL A 85 11.67 3.79 -5.42
C VAL A 85 12.50 4.96 -4.89
N GLY A 86 12.12 5.48 -3.73
CA GLY A 86 12.82 6.53 -3.00
C GLY A 86 11.89 7.59 -2.40
N HIS A 87 12.43 8.44 -1.51
CA HIS A 87 11.67 9.55 -0.90
C HIS A 87 11.20 10.50 -2.01
N LEU A 88 9.89 10.66 -2.19
CA LEU A 88 9.35 11.49 -3.29
C LEU A 88 9.75 11.01 -4.69
N ALA A 89 10.04 9.72 -4.89
CA ALA A 89 10.23 9.17 -6.24
C ALA A 89 8.94 9.25 -7.06
N TYR A 90 9.04 9.57 -8.34
CA TYR A 90 7.87 9.79 -9.19
C TYR A 90 8.04 9.20 -10.61
N ALA A 91 7.24 8.19 -10.93
CA ALA A 91 7.25 7.50 -12.22
C ALA A 91 5.94 7.74 -12.98
N VAL A 92 6.04 8.44 -14.12
CA VAL A 92 4.86 8.93 -14.88
C VAL A 92 4.58 8.18 -16.17
N GLY A 93 5.60 7.60 -16.81
CA GLY A 93 5.43 6.95 -18.11
C GLY A 93 5.13 5.47 -17.96
N LYS A 94 4.28 4.90 -18.82
CA LYS A 94 4.12 3.45 -18.92
C LYS A 94 5.47 2.74 -19.07
N LYS A 95 5.71 1.66 -18.30
CA LYS A 95 7.01 0.94 -18.30
C LYS A 95 8.21 1.79 -17.84
N SER A 96 8.00 2.96 -17.23
CA SER A 96 9.08 3.78 -16.70
C SER A 96 9.54 3.32 -15.32
N ILE A 97 10.80 3.65 -15.02
CA ILE A 97 11.45 3.36 -13.76
C ILE A 97 12.05 4.67 -13.24
N ALA A 98 11.64 5.08 -12.04
CA ALA A 98 12.20 6.21 -11.30
C ALA A 98 12.83 5.68 -10.00
N ILE A 99 14.15 5.81 -9.88
CA ILE A 99 14.89 5.39 -8.68
C ILE A 99 15.71 6.59 -8.19
N GLY A 100 15.57 6.90 -6.90
CA GLY A 100 16.19 8.08 -6.28
C GLY A 100 15.19 8.89 -5.45
N GLY A 101 15.68 9.90 -4.74
CA GLY A 101 14.86 10.79 -3.94
C GLY A 101 14.58 12.13 -4.63
N GLU A 102 13.58 12.87 -4.16
CA GLU A 102 13.24 14.22 -4.61
C GLU A 102 12.88 14.28 -6.10
N GLY A 103 12.26 13.23 -6.66
CA GLY A 103 11.76 13.25 -8.05
C GLY A 103 10.61 14.25 -8.26
N ARG A 104 10.07 14.80 -7.18
CA ARG A 104 9.04 15.83 -7.15
C ARG A 104 9.25 16.82 -6.00
N TYR A 105 8.79 18.05 -6.20
CA TYR A 105 8.59 19.02 -5.15
C TYR A 105 7.09 19.12 -4.88
N SER A 106 6.63 18.69 -3.70
CA SER A 106 5.19 18.46 -3.46
C SER A 106 4.61 17.46 -4.47
N ASP A 107 3.46 17.77 -5.09
CA ASP A 107 2.82 16.96 -6.13
C ASP A 107 3.38 17.22 -7.54
N ASN A 108 4.37 18.12 -7.69
CA ASN A 108 4.92 18.50 -8.98
C ASN A 108 6.23 17.76 -9.30
N PRO A 109 6.35 17.05 -10.43
CA PRO A 109 7.62 16.48 -10.89
C PRO A 109 8.71 17.57 -10.94
N ILE A 110 9.93 17.24 -10.51
CA ILE A 110 11.06 18.13 -10.77
C ILE A 110 11.34 18.05 -12.28
N PRO A 111 11.28 19.18 -13.01
CA PRO A 111 11.60 19.19 -14.43
C PRO A 111 13.04 18.76 -14.66
N LEU A 112 13.29 18.06 -15.77
CA LEU A 112 14.64 17.72 -16.21
C LEU A 112 15.46 19.00 -16.29
N ARG A 113 16.48 19.13 -15.42
CA ARG A 113 17.45 20.21 -15.54
C ARG A 113 18.22 19.97 -16.84
N GLY A 114 17.88 20.70 -17.91
CA GLY A 114 18.56 20.56 -19.20
C GLY A 114 17.87 21.09 -20.45
N VAL A 115 16.63 21.57 -20.39
CA VAL A 115 16.03 22.33 -21.51
C VAL A 115 16.18 23.83 -21.19
N GLN A 116 17.27 24.40 -21.69
CA GLN A 116 17.45 25.84 -21.87
C GLN A 116 17.10 26.20 -23.32
#